data_AF-A0A5K0Y9L1-F1
#
_entry.id   AF-A0A5K0Y9L1-F1
#
_cell.length_a   1.000
_cell.length_b   1.000
_cell.length_c   1.000
_cell.angle_alpha   90.00
_cell.angle_beta   90.00
_cell.angle_gamma   90.00
#
_symmetry.space_group_name_H-M   'P 1'
#
loop_
_entity.id
_entity.type
_entity.pdbx_description
1 polymer ?
#
loop_
_entity_poly.entity_id
_entity_poly.type
_entity_poly.pdbx_seq_one_letter_code
_entity_poly.pdbx_strand_id
1 'polypeptide(L)' 'SDLRLNQPRYATLPNIMKAKSKVIKTFKPSELNVEIKSDLEPVQVTEPPKRKAGVLVSSVDELIDKLENEAHVL' A
#
# COMPACT_ATOMS: atom_id res chain seq x y z
N SER A 1 -10.83 -1.11 7.11
CA SER A 1 -12.04 -0.72 6.36
C SER A 1 -11.75 -0.82 4.88
N ASP A 2 -12.58 -1.55 4.13
CA ASP A 2 -12.54 -1.56 2.66
C ASP A 2 -12.60 -0.10 2.16
N LEU A 3 -11.69 0.27 1.26
CA LEU A 3 -11.43 1.65 0.84
C LEU A 3 -12.57 2.27 0.00
N ARG A 4 -13.69 1.56 -0.13
CA ARG A 4 -14.92 1.94 -0.85
C ARG A 4 -15.94 2.69 0.02
N LEU A 5 -15.69 2.83 1.32
CA LEU A 5 -16.68 3.36 2.26
C LEU A 5 -16.98 4.85 2.04
N ASN A 6 -15.97 5.66 1.71
CA ASN A 6 -16.13 7.09 1.42
C ASN A 6 -14.94 7.67 0.63
N GLN A 7 -15.15 8.86 0.05
CA GLN A 7 -14.07 9.67 -0.53
C GLN A 7 -13.67 10.77 0.46
N PRO A 8 -12.40 10.85 0.90
CA PRO A 8 -11.95 11.90 1.81
C PRO A 8 -12.10 13.31 1.20
N ARG A 9 -12.52 14.29 2.01
CA ARG A 9 -12.60 15.70 1.59
C ARG A 9 -11.24 16.40 1.75
N TYR A 10 -11.01 17.45 0.95
CA TYR A 10 -9.89 18.36 1.19
C TYR A 10 -10.12 19.25 2.41
N ALA A 11 -9.10 19.39 3.26
CA ALA A 11 -9.15 20.30 4.39
C ALA A 11 -8.99 21.76 3.91
N THR A 12 -9.90 22.64 4.34
CA THR A 12 -9.82 24.07 4.02
C THR A 12 -8.74 24.77 4.86
N LEU A 13 -8.13 25.83 4.31
CA LEU A 13 -7.08 26.60 5.00
C LEU A 13 -7.47 27.04 6.43
N PRO A 14 -8.71 27.55 6.69
CA PRO A 14 -9.12 27.89 8.06
C PRO A 14 -9.11 26.68 9.00
N ASN A 15 -9.49 25.51 8.52
CA ASN A 15 -9.52 24.29 9.33
C ASN A 15 -8.11 23.75 9.60
N ILE A 16 -7.18 23.91 8.66
CA ILE A 16 -5.76 23.59 8.87
C ILE A 16 -5.17 24.45 9.98
N MET A 17 -5.46 25.76 9.98
CA MET A 17 -4.99 26.66 11.05
C MET A 17 -5.58 26.30 12.41
N LYS A 18 -6.90 26.04 12.47
CA LYS A 18 -7.55 25.57 13.70
C LYS A 18 -6.98 24.24 14.20
N ALA A 19 -6.66 23.31 13.30
CA ALA A 19 -6.11 22.01 13.66
C ALA A 19 -4.71 22.13 14.27
N LYS A 20 -3.86 23.03 13.76
CA LYS A 20 -2.53 23.30 14.34
C LYS A 20 -2.59 23.82 15.77
N SER A 21 -3.64 24.59 16.10
CA SER A 21 -3.84 25.12 17.46
C SER A 21 -4.44 24.10 18.44
N LYS A 22 -4.92 22.94 17.96
CA LYS A 22 -5.46 21.92 18.86
C LYS A 22 -4.33 21.17 19.55
N VAL A 23 -4.41 21.08 20.87
CA VAL A 23 -3.44 20.33 21.67
C VAL A 23 -3.62 18.83 21.41
N ILE A 24 -2.55 18.18 20.94
CA ILE A 24 -2.47 16.72 20.82
C ILE A 24 -1.83 16.20 22.10
N LYS A 25 -2.60 15.46 22.91
CA LYS A 25 -2.07 14.81 24.10
C LYS A 25 -1.22 13.62 23.65
N THR A 26 0.02 13.58 24.10
CA THR A 26 0.93 12.45 23.91
C THR A 26 0.91 11.62 25.17
N PHE A 27 0.72 10.31 25.01
CA PHE A 27 0.75 9.37 26.11
C PHE A 27 1.78 8.30 25.82
N LYS A 28 2.53 7.89 26.83
CA LYS A 28 3.35 6.67 26.74
C LYS A 28 2.50 5.45 27.05
N PRO A 29 2.73 4.30 26.41
CA PRO A 29 2.03 3.05 26.75
C PRO A 29 2.10 2.72 28.27
N SER A 30 3.22 3.05 28.91
CA SER A 30 3.43 2.90 30.35
C SER A 30 2.45 3.71 31.22
N GLU A 31 1.99 4.88 30.74
CA GLU A 31 1.01 5.71 31.47
C GLU A 31 -0.40 5.10 31.45
N LEU A 32 -0.63 4.15 30.54
CA LEU A 32 -1.87 3.40 30.41
C LEU A 32 -1.75 1.97 30.99
N ASN A 33 -0.63 1.66 31.65
CA ASN A 33 -0.31 0.32 32.16
C ASN A 33 -0.33 -0.77 31.07
N VAL A 34 0.06 -0.43 29.85
CA VAL A 34 0.14 -1.37 28.72
C VAL A 34 1.59 -1.72 28.42
N GLU A 35 1.90 -3.00 28.41
CA GLU A 35 3.19 -3.53 27.95
C GLU A 35 3.14 -3.80 26.44
N ILE A 36 4.11 -3.24 25.71
CA ILE A 36 4.31 -3.55 24.30
C ILE A 36 5.31 -4.70 24.21
N LYS A 37 4.80 -5.91 24.03
CA LYS A 37 5.58 -7.11 23.70
C LYS A 37 5.18 -7.57 22.30
N SER A 38 6.17 -7.88 21.48
CA SER A 38 5.97 -8.51 20.17
C SER A 38 6.35 -9.97 20.28
N ASP A 39 5.43 -10.86 19.94
CA ASP A 39 5.71 -12.30 19.86
C ASP A 39 6.33 -12.70 18.51
N LEU A 40 6.56 -11.72 17.62
CA LEU A 40 7.05 -11.92 16.27
C LEU A 40 8.33 -11.12 16.03
N GLU A 41 9.27 -11.77 15.34
CA GLU A 41 10.53 -11.17 14.90
C GLU A 41 10.57 -11.11 13.36
N PRO A 42 10.83 -9.94 12.76
CA PRO A 42 11.00 -9.84 11.31
C PRO A 42 12.31 -10.52 10.90
N VAL A 43 12.20 -11.67 10.23
CA VAL A 43 13.37 -12.47 9.82
C VAL A 43 14.09 -11.86 8.62
N GLN A 44 13.36 -11.36 7.63
CA GLN A 44 13.94 -10.77 6.43
C GLN A 44 12.96 -9.81 5.75
N VAL A 45 13.50 -8.72 5.19
CA VAL A 45 12.77 -7.80 4.32
C VAL A 45 13.53 -7.70 3.01
N THR A 46 12.88 -8.08 1.91
CA THR A 46 13.43 -7.96 0.56
C THR A 46 12.43 -7.30 -0.36
N GLU A 47 12.94 -6.51 -1.30
CA GLU A 47 12.10 -5.97 -2.37
C GLU A 47 11.52 -7.11 -3.22
N PRO A 48 10.28 -6.98 -3.72
CA PRO A 48 9.71 -7.96 -4.64
C PRO A 48 10.53 -7.99 -5.95
N PRO A 49 10.53 -9.12 -6.67
CA PRO A 49 11.22 -9.21 -7.94
C PRO A 49 10.67 -8.16 -8.92
N LYS A 50 11.58 -7.43 -9.59
CA LYS A 50 11.20 -6.47 -10.61
C LYS A 50 10.47 -7.19 -11.74
N ARG A 51 9.37 -6.60 -12.23
CA ARG A 51 8.64 -7.12 -13.40
C ARG A 51 9.60 -7.14 -14.60
N LYS A 52 9.66 -8.26 -15.32
CA LYS A 52 10.40 -8.37 -16.58
C LYS A 52 9.83 -7.38 -17.60
N ALA A 53 10.68 -6.84 -18.47
CA ALA A 53 10.24 -5.98 -19.56
C ALA A 53 9.22 -6.73 -20.44
N GLY A 54 8.17 -6.05 -20.85
CA GLY A 54 7.23 -6.57 -21.83
C GLY A 54 7.83 -6.61 -23.23
N VAL A 55 7.20 -7.38 -24.11
CA VAL A 55 7.58 -7.48 -25.52
C VAL A 55 6.49 -6.82 -26.37
N LEU A 56 6.89 -5.97 -27.31
CA LEU A 56 5.99 -5.47 -28.35
C LEU A 56 5.84 -6.56 -29.42
N VAL A 57 4.60 -6.94 -29.69
CA VAL A 57 4.25 -7.89 -30.75
C VAL A 57 3.72 -7.13 -31.96
N SER A 58 3.96 -7.68 -33.14
CA SER A 58 3.65 -7.05 -34.42
C SER A 58 2.28 -7.44 -34.99
N SER A 59 1.66 -8.50 -34.47
CA SER A 59 0.40 -9.05 -34.98
C SER A 59 -0.42 -9.76 -33.90
N VAL A 60 -1.68 -10.06 -34.22
CA VAL A 60 -2.61 -10.76 -33.33
C VAL A 60 -2.22 -12.24 -33.20
N ASP A 61 -1.78 -12.88 -34.28
CA ASP A 61 -1.36 -14.28 -34.25
C ASP A 61 -0.14 -14.48 -33.35
N GLU A 62 0.83 -13.55 -33.40
CA GLU A 62 2.00 -13.54 -32.52
C GLU A 62 1.62 -13.33 -31.04
N LEU A 63 0.55 -12.58 -30.77
CA LEU A 63 0.03 -12.41 -29.41
C LEU A 63 -0.58 -13.71 -28.88
N ILE A 64 -1.40 -14.39 -29.69
CA ILE A 64 -2.05 -15.66 -29.31
C ILE A 64 -0.99 -16.73 -29.04
N ASP A 65 -0.02 -16.86 -29.95
CA ASP A 65 1.08 -17.82 -29.81
C ASP A 65 1.87 -17.60 -28.51
N LYS A 66 2.24 -16.36 -28.19
CA LYS A 66 2.96 -16.02 -26.94
C LYS A 66 2.11 -16.23 -25.69
N LEU A 67 0.79 -16.04 -25.76
CA LEU A 67 -0.11 -16.24 -24.62
C LEU A 67 -0.36 -17.72 -24.31
N GLU A 68 -0.48 -18.57 -25.33
CA GLU A 68 -0.64 -20.02 -25.20
C GLU A 68 0.68 -20.71 -24.77
N ASN A 69 1.79 -20.37 -25.45
CA ASN A 69 3.04 -21.13 -25.32
C ASN A 69 4.02 -20.59 -24.28
N GLU A 70 4.07 -19.28 -24.02
CA GLU A 70 5.03 -18.69 -23.07
C GLU A 70 4.37 -18.28 -21.74
N ALA A 71 3.17 -17.69 -21.82
CA ALA A 71 2.47 -17.20 -20.63
C ALA A 71 1.54 -18.26 -20.01
N HIS A 72 1.13 -19.28 -20.78
CA HIS A 72 0.16 -20.33 -20.37
C HIS A 72 -1.10 -19.77 -19.71
N VAL A 73 -1.64 -18.69 -20.29
CA VAL A 73 -2.85 -18.01 -19.78
C VAL A 73 -4.09 -18.36 -20.61
N LEU A 74 -3.88 -18.89 -21.83
CA LEU A 74 -4.91 -19.43 -22.72
C LEU A 74 -4.83 -20.96 -22.75
#